data_AF-A0A6G8CZU6-F1
#
_entry.id   AF-A0A6G8CZU6-F1
#
_cell.length_a   1.000
_cell.length_b   1.000
_cell.length_c   1.000
_cell.angle_alpha   90.00
_cell.angle_beta   90.00
_cell.angle_gamma   90.00
#
_symmetry.space_group_name_H-M   'P 1'
#
loop_
_entity.id
_entity.type
_entity.pdbx_description
1 polymer ?
#
loop_
_entity_poly.entity_id
_entity_poly.type
_entity_poly.pdbx_seq_one_letter_code
_entity_poly.pdbx_strand_id
1 'polypeptide(L)'
;MNDVKNKFMQEGRVSSKDPGEMDFEMQVFISEGMPEGVLRQLFKQALDDKPGKIRFVVRGFEPQKLGKLLNKFRKLLPDPYNDDVVVEVDPNAFRTYNITTVPVYLVKDNNKWYQINGTASLETAREYAKKKGAYNAGESYAIKEPDILSVIEARAQNFEWQPVLDRARSRIAANLKPGFDLPTTNRDITAYFEPTFTAPHDITSPGPNGAGEITLARAGQTFRLLEYTRLQVPVIVFDASDERQIRLVQSWLRKPEFASADLFIVGTDVQVKSPRMPVTSELSRKLKRPVFPMMQRLSERFGLEAVPAIVEQEGVRLRLRYFDPQTNKE
;
A
#
# COMPACT_ATOMS: atom_id res chain seq x y z
N MET A 1 4.79 -18.82 -20.03
CA MET A 1 5.00 -17.36 -20.26
C MET A 1 3.69 -16.58 -20.38
N ASN A 2 2.61 -17.16 -20.92
CA ASN A 2 1.31 -16.48 -21.03
C ASN A 2 0.52 -16.38 -19.71
N ASP A 3 0.68 -17.33 -18.78
CA ASP A 3 -0.05 -17.29 -17.50
C ASP A 3 0.44 -16.23 -16.52
N VAL A 4 1.74 -15.89 -16.54
CA VAL A 4 2.30 -14.83 -15.69
C VAL A 4 1.84 -13.46 -16.18
N LYS A 5 1.71 -13.28 -17.49
CA LYS A 5 1.17 -12.06 -18.12
C LYS A 5 -0.30 -11.82 -17.73
N ASN A 6 -1.09 -12.89 -17.68
CA ASN A 6 -2.50 -12.81 -17.23
C ASN A 6 -2.63 -12.60 -15.72
N LYS A 7 -1.73 -13.15 -14.90
CA LYS A 7 -1.82 -13.01 -13.44
C LYS A 7 -1.46 -11.61 -12.95
N PHE A 8 -0.47 -10.96 -13.57
CA PHE A 8 -0.15 -9.54 -13.31
C PHE A 8 -1.23 -8.58 -13.85
N MET A 9 -1.98 -8.96 -14.89
CA MET A 9 -3.13 -8.19 -15.40
C MET A 9 -4.41 -8.37 -14.57
N GLN A 10 -4.58 -9.50 -13.89
CA GLN A 10 -5.77 -9.79 -13.07
C GLN A 10 -5.65 -9.37 -11.60
N GLU A 11 -4.44 -9.40 -11.01
CA GLU A 11 -4.22 -8.99 -9.61
C GLU A 11 -4.07 -7.46 -9.43
N GLY A 12 -4.16 -6.71 -10.53
CA GLY A 12 -4.24 -5.24 -10.55
C GLY A 12 -5.66 -4.69 -10.49
N ARG A 13 -6.67 -5.46 -10.06
CA ARG A 13 -7.94 -4.89 -9.58
C ARG A 13 -7.69 -4.22 -8.23
N VAL A 14 -7.00 -3.09 -8.28
CA VAL A 14 -7.09 -2.06 -7.26
C VAL A 14 -8.58 -1.76 -7.13
N SER A 15 -9.06 -1.90 -5.90
CA SER A 15 -10.37 -1.50 -5.43
C SER A 15 -10.92 -0.33 -6.24
N SER A 16 -12.11 -0.51 -6.81
CA SER A 16 -12.94 0.53 -7.42
C SER A 16 -13.44 1.51 -6.36
N LYS A 17 -12.51 2.18 -5.69
CA LYS A 17 -12.75 3.44 -5.03
C LYS A 17 -11.97 4.47 -5.82
N ASP A 18 -12.67 5.10 -6.76
CA ASP A 18 -12.22 6.31 -7.44
C ASP A 18 -11.60 7.25 -6.39
N PRO A 19 -10.32 7.63 -6.51
CA PRO A 19 -9.74 8.64 -5.66
C PRO A 19 -10.24 10.00 -6.14
N GLY A 20 -11.43 10.38 -5.67
CA GLY A 20 -12.01 11.71 -5.86
C GLY A 20 -13.27 11.71 -6.71
N GLU A 21 -14.44 11.47 -6.10
CA GLU A 21 -15.63 12.25 -6.45
C GLU A 21 -15.40 13.70 -6.02
N MET A 22 -14.45 14.38 -6.66
CA MET A 22 -14.48 15.83 -6.75
C MET A 22 -15.53 16.14 -7.81
N ASP A 23 -16.64 16.73 -7.39
CA ASP A 23 -17.70 17.23 -8.28
C ASP A 23 -17.18 18.47 -9.02
N PHE A 24 -16.26 18.22 -9.96
CA PHE A 24 -15.75 19.22 -10.88
C PHE A 24 -16.87 19.63 -11.83
N GLU A 25 -17.04 20.94 -11.96
CA GLU A 25 -17.96 21.52 -12.95
C GLU A 25 -17.26 21.76 -14.28
N MET A 26 -15.93 21.85 -14.28
CA MET A 26 -15.14 22.12 -15.46
C MET A 26 -13.78 21.42 -15.41
N GLN A 27 -13.35 20.89 -16.55
CA GLN A 27 -12.03 20.33 -16.77
C GLN A 27 -11.40 21.05 -17.96
N VAL A 28 -10.19 21.57 -17.78
CA VAL A 28 -9.47 22.32 -18.81
C VAL A 28 -8.19 21.59 -19.16
N PHE A 29 -8.13 21.06 -20.36
CA PHE A 29 -6.95 20.39 -20.90
C PHE A 29 -5.98 21.45 -21.39
N ILE A 30 -4.79 21.45 -20.81
CA ILE A 30 -3.73 22.43 -21.08
C ILE A 30 -2.43 21.72 -21.42
N SER A 31 -1.43 22.48 -21.87
CA SER A 31 -0.09 21.96 -22.19
C SER A 31 0.99 23.00 -21.91
N GLU A 32 2.22 22.51 -21.71
CA GLU A 32 3.42 23.34 -21.79
C GLU A 32 3.61 24.09 -23.11
N GLY A 33 2.92 23.67 -24.18
CA GLY A 33 2.94 24.30 -25.50
C GLY A 33 2.10 25.57 -25.61
N MET A 34 1.23 25.85 -24.64
CA MET A 34 0.40 27.06 -24.63
C MET A 34 1.23 28.30 -24.23
N PRO A 35 0.92 29.49 -24.76
CA PRO A 35 1.57 30.74 -24.34
C PRO A 35 1.35 31.01 -22.84
N GLU A 36 2.40 31.46 -22.15
CA GLU A 36 2.33 31.72 -20.70
C GLU A 36 1.22 32.72 -20.34
N GLY A 37 0.99 33.74 -21.17
CA GLY A 37 -0.07 34.72 -20.93
C GLY A 37 -1.47 34.09 -20.87
N VAL A 38 -1.74 33.11 -21.75
CA VAL A 38 -3.02 32.37 -21.78
C VAL A 38 -3.16 31.53 -20.51
N LEU A 39 -2.12 30.80 -20.14
CA LEU A 39 -2.10 29.97 -18.92
C LEU A 39 -2.27 30.82 -17.65
N ARG A 40 -1.57 31.95 -17.53
CA ARG A 40 -1.71 32.91 -16.41
C ARG A 40 -3.14 33.42 -16.29
N GLN A 41 -3.76 33.75 -17.43
CA GLN A 41 -5.15 34.22 -17.45
C GLN A 41 -6.13 33.12 -17.01
N LEU A 42 -5.96 31.88 -17.47
CA LEU A 42 -6.81 30.76 -17.06
C LEU A 42 -6.68 30.45 -15.57
N PHE A 43 -5.46 30.43 -15.05
CA PHE A 43 -5.22 30.20 -13.62
C PHE A 43 -5.77 31.33 -12.75
N LYS A 44 -5.62 32.58 -13.17
CA LYS A 44 -6.24 33.72 -12.48
C LYS A 44 -7.76 33.58 -12.44
N GLN A 45 -8.40 33.24 -13.56
CA GLN A 45 -9.85 33.05 -13.61
C GLN A 45 -10.31 31.86 -12.74
N ALA A 46 -9.51 30.80 -12.63
CA ALA A 46 -9.83 29.69 -11.76
C ALA A 46 -9.73 30.05 -10.27
N LEU A 47 -8.78 30.91 -9.89
CA LEU A 47 -8.66 31.45 -8.53
C LEU A 47 -9.79 32.42 -8.17
N ASP A 48 -10.30 33.17 -9.15
CA ASP A 48 -11.45 34.06 -8.98
C ASP A 48 -12.79 33.27 -8.90
N ASP A 49 -12.79 31.98 -9.25
CA ASP A 49 -13.95 31.07 -9.16
C ASP A 49 -13.93 30.29 -7.82
N LYS A 50 -14.92 29.42 -7.60
CA LYS A 50 -15.02 28.60 -6.38
C LYS A 50 -13.87 27.58 -6.32
N PRO A 51 -13.13 27.50 -5.19
CA PRO A 51 -12.06 26.52 -5.00
C PRO A 51 -12.54 25.09 -5.27
N GLY A 52 -11.69 24.30 -5.93
CA GLY A 52 -11.94 22.87 -6.19
C GLY A 52 -13.01 22.54 -7.25
N LYS A 53 -13.59 23.53 -7.94
CA LYS A 53 -14.61 23.30 -8.99
C LYS A 53 -14.04 23.16 -10.40
N ILE A 54 -12.82 23.65 -10.62
CA ILE A 54 -12.12 23.57 -11.90
C ILE A 54 -10.85 22.75 -11.71
N ARG A 55 -10.61 21.81 -12.62
CA ARG A 55 -9.32 21.12 -12.72
C ARG A 55 -8.63 21.41 -14.05
N PHE A 56 -7.32 21.53 -14.00
CA PHE A 56 -6.47 21.58 -15.17
C PHE A 56 -5.82 20.22 -15.40
N VAL A 57 -5.86 19.74 -16.63
CA VAL A 57 -5.37 18.40 -16.99
C VAL A 57 -4.24 18.53 -18.00
N VAL A 58 -3.11 17.90 -17.71
CA VAL A 58 -1.95 17.79 -18.61
C VAL A 58 -1.70 16.35 -19.02
N ARG A 59 -1.17 16.15 -20.22
CA ARG A 59 -1.08 14.80 -20.81
C ARG A 59 0.01 13.96 -20.15
N GLY A 60 1.05 14.59 -19.65
CA GLY A 60 2.21 13.88 -19.11
C GLY A 60 3.32 14.82 -18.72
N PHE A 61 4.53 14.27 -18.69
CA PHE A 61 5.75 15.00 -18.35
C PHE A 61 6.94 14.27 -18.93
N GLU A 62 8.01 15.01 -19.19
CA GLU A 62 9.29 14.37 -19.51
C GLU A 62 9.77 13.53 -18.31
N PRO A 63 10.32 12.33 -18.54
CA PRO A 63 10.78 11.49 -17.45
C PRO A 63 11.70 12.20 -16.45
N GLN A 64 11.50 11.94 -15.16
CA GLN A 64 12.24 12.57 -14.05
C GLN A 64 12.07 14.09 -13.95
N LYS A 65 11.22 14.71 -14.77
CA LYS A 65 11.01 16.17 -14.82
C LYS A 65 9.60 16.61 -14.42
N LEU A 66 8.84 15.76 -13.72
CA LEU A 66 7.53 16.14 -13.16
C LEU A 66 7.64 17.39 -12.27
N GLY A 67 8.63 17.45 -11.38
CA GLY A 67 8.86 18.62 -10.53
C GLY A 67 9.15 19.90 -11.32
N LYS A 68 9.81 19.80 -12.48
CA LYS A 68 10.08 20.94 -13.38
C LYS A 68 8.79 21.44 -14.03
N LEU A 69 7.96 20.53 -14.53
CA LEU A 69 6.65 20.83 -15.11
C LEU A 69 5.76 21.55 -14.09
N LEU A 70 5.61 20.98 -12.89
CA LEU A 70 4.77 21.54 -11.84
C LEU A 70 5.28 22.91 -11.38
N ASN A 71 6.59 23.07 -11.20
CA ASN A 71 7.19 24.36 -10.85
C ASN A 71 6.94 25.42 -11.94
N LYS A 72 6.97 25.03 -13.22
CA LYS A 72 6.65 25.94 -14.33
C LYS A 72 5.22 26.45 -14.23
N PHE A 73 4.23 25.57 -14.01
CA PHE A 73 2.84 26.01 -13.84
C PHE A 73 2.61 26.83 -12.56
N ARG A 74 3.23 26.46 -11.44
CA ARG A 74 3.12 27.22 -10.18
C ARG A 74 3.60 28.66 -10.33
N LYS A 75 4.66 28.92 -11.09
CA LYS A 75 5.15 30.29 -11.38
C LYS A 75 4.20 31.13 -12.26
N LEU A 76 3.18 30.50 -12.84
CA LEU A 76 2.13 31.20 -13.59
C LEU A 76 0.96 31.64 -12.68
N LEU A 77 0.87 31.11 -11.46
CA LEU A 77 -0.08 31.56 -10.46
C LEU A 77 0.36 32.93 -9.89
N PRO A 78 -0.58 33.80 -9.50
CA PRO A 78 -0.29 35.01 -8.72
C PRO A 78 0.46 34.70 -7.41
N ASP A 79 0.08 33.62 -6.73
CA ASP A 79 0.79 33.04 -5.59
C ASP A 79 1.23 31.59 -5.92
N PRO A 80 2.53 31.31 -6.08
CA PRO A 80 3.05 29.98 -6.39
C PRO A 80 2.82 28.91 -5.29
N TYR A 81 2.44 29.32 -4.08
CA TYR A 81 2.16 28.43 -2.95
C TYR A 81 0.67 28.12 -2.76
N ASN A 82 -0.21 28.79 -3.50
CA ASN A 82 -1.64 28.53 -3.47
C ASN A 82 -1.96 27.16 -4.08
N ASP A 83 -2.77 26.37 -3.39
CA ASP A 83 -3.20 25.01 -3.75
C ASP A 83 -4.67 24.90 -4.22
N ASP A 84 -5.37 26.03 -4.38
CA ASP A 84 -6.76 26.10 -4.88
C ASP A 84 -6.85 25.73 -6.37
N VAL A 85 -5.75 25.85 -7.12
CA VAL A 85 -5.67 25.44 -8.54
C VAL A 85 -5.13 24.02 -8.65
N VAL A 86 -6.03 23.10 -8.99
CA VAL A 86 -5.71 21.69 -9.19
C VAL A 86 -5.14 21.47 -10.60
N VAL A 87 -3.89 21.01 -10.68
CA VAL A 87 -3.25 20.57 -11.94
C VAL A 87 -2.94 19.08 -11.83
N GLU A 88 -3.60 18.26 -12.64
CA GLU A 88 -3.48 16.80 -12.65
C GLU A 88 -2.82 16.29 -13.94
N VAL A 89 -2.06 15.21 -13.81
CA VAL A 89 -1.50 14.46 -14.94
C VAL A 89 -2.42 13.29 -15.25
N ASP A 90 -3.23 13.40 -16.30
CA ASP A 90 -4.17 12.34 -16.71
C ASP A 90 -4.08 12.07 -18.23
N PRO A 91 -3.13 11.23 -18.69
CA PRO A 91 -3.02 10.80 -20.08
C PRO A 91 -4.26 10.05 -20.59
N ASN A 92 -4.99 9.35 -19.71
CA ASN A 92 -6.17 8.57 -20.10
C ASN A 92 -7.33 9.49 -20.49
N ALA A 93 -7.49 10.64 -19.81
CA ALA A 93 -8.46 11.64 -20.20
C ALA A 93 -8.18 12.17 -21.62
N PHE A 94 -6.92 12.50 -21.94
CA PHE A 94 -6.54 12.92 -23.30
C PHE A 94 -6.86 11.85 -24.36
N ARG A 95 -6.60 10.57 -24.06
CA ARG A 95 -6.94 9.45 -24.96
C ARG A 95 -8.45 9.27 -25.11
N THR A 96 -9.18 9.27 -24.00
CA THR A 96 -10.64 9.06 -23.94
C THR A 96 -11.40 10.11 -24.76
N TYR A 97 -11.01 11.38 -24.62
CA TYR A 97 -11.64 12.50 -25.32
C TYR A 97 -10.96 12.82 -26.66
N ASN A 98 -10.00 12.00 -27.10
CA ASN A 98 -9.24 12.17 -28.35
C ASN A 98 -8.66 13.59 -28.52
N ILE A 99 -8.10 14.14 -27.45
CA ILE A 99 -7.59 15.52 -27.41
C ILE A 99 -6.17 15.54 -28.00
N THR A 100 -6.05 16.15 -29.18
CA THR A 100 -4.81 16.24 -29.95
C THR A 100 -4.21 17.65 -29.96
N THR A 101 -5.02 18.66 -29.64
CA THR A 101 -4.63 20.08 -29.50
C THR A 101 -5.30 20.70 -28.27
N VAL A 102 -4.71 21.74 -27.70
CA VAL A 102 -5.20 22.42 -26.48
C VAL A 102 -5.31 23.94 -26.70
N PRO A 103 -6.08 24.70 -25.88
CA PRO A 103 -6.91 24.23 -24.77
C PRO A 103 -8.18 23.52 -25.24
N VAL A 104 -8.68 22.61 -24.41
CA VAL A 104 -10.01 22.01 -24.54
C VAL A 104 -10.71 22.12 -23.19
N TYR A 105 -11.96 22.53 -23.18
CA TYR A 105 -12.76 22.70 -21.98
C TYR A 105 -13.88 21.66 -22.02
N LEU A 106 -13.94 20.82 -21.01
CA LEU A 106 -15.13 20.01 -20.71
C LEU A 106 -15.89 20.72 -19.61
N VAL A 107 -17.13 21.13 -19.90
CA VAL A 107 -17.97 21.87 -18.97
C VAL A 107 -19.24 21.08 -18.69
N LYS A 108 -19.60 20.94 -17.41
CA LYS A 108 -20.81 20.27 -16.95
C LYS A 108 -21.98 21.27 -16.93
N ASP A 109 -23.03 21.01 -17.69
CA ASP A 109 -24.31 21.73 -17.64
C ASP A 109 -25.47 20.74 -17.61
N ASN A 110 -26.39 20.88 -16.63
CA ASN A 110 -27.53 19.98 -16.42
C ASN A 110 -27.13 18.48 -16.42
N ASN A 111 -26.02 18.16 -15.75
CA ASN A 111 -25.44 16.82 -15.65
C ASN A 111 -24.98 16.20 -17.00
N LYS A 112 -24.80 17.02 -18.03
CA LYS A 112 -24.20 16.64 -19.32
C LYS A 112 -22.90 17.40 -19.53
N TRP A 113 -21.92 16.73 -20.15
CA TRP A 113 -20.63 17.33 -20.49
C TRP A 113 -20.65 17.89 -21.91
N TYR A 114 -20.15 19.11 -22.06
CA TYR A 114 -19.97 19.78 -23.35
C TYR A 114 -18.50 20.07 -23.56
N GLN A 115 -18.02 19.82 -24.78
CA GLN A 115 -16.64 20.06 -25.18
C GLN A 115 -16.53 21.35 -26.00
N ILE A 116 -15.64 22.23 -25.57
CA ILE A 116 -15.27 23.47 -26.26
C ILE A 116 -13.79 23.38 -26.61
N ASN A 117 -13.43 23.61 -27.86
CA ASN A 117 -12.04 23.53 -28.30
C ASN A 117 -11.48 24.92 -28.60
N GLY A 118 -10.19 25.13 -28.28
CA GLY A 118 -9.47 26.36 -28.56
C GLY A 118 -9.63 27.46 -27.50
N THR A 119 -8.79 28.49 -27.59
CA THR A 119 -8.63 29.53 -26.56
C THR A 119 -9.92 30.32 -26.27
N ALA A 120 -10.38 30.24 -25.02
CA ALA A 120 -11.50 31.01 -24.48
C ALA A 120 -11.28 31.35 -22.99
N SER A 121 -12.06 32.28 -22.43
CA SER A 121 -12.17 32.42 -20.97
C SER A 121 -13.02 31.29 -20.38
N LEU A 122 -12.86 31.02 -19.08
CA LEU A 122 -13.68 30.03 -18.36
C LEU A 122 -15.17 30.41 -18.39
N GLU A 123 -15.49 31.70 -18.25
CA GLU A 123 -16.86 32.21 -18.35
C GLU A 123 -17.45 31.97 -19.75
N THR A 124 -16.72 32.33 -20.80
CA THR A 124 -17.12 32.10 -22.18
C THR A 124 -17.33 30.61 -22.47
N ALA A 125 -16.48 29.73 -21.94
CA ALA A 125 -16.68 28.29 -22.05
C ALA A 125 -17.99 27.82 -21.38
N ARG A 126 -18.36 28.37 -20.21
CA ARG A 126 -19.65 28.09 -19.55
C ARG A 126 -20.84 28.60 -20.37
N GLU A 127 -20.74 29.78 -20.97
CA GLU A 127 -21.80 30.31 -21.84
C GLU A 127 -22.05 29.42 -23.07
N TYR A 128 -20.99 28.92 -23.69
CA TYR A 128 -21.11 28.01 -24.83
C TYR A 128 -21.71 26.66 -24.44
N ALA A 129 -21.34 26.12 -23.28
CA ALA A 129 -21.95 24.90 -22.75
C ALA A 129 -23.47 25.05 -22.56
N LYS A 130 -23.92 26.18 -22.01
CA LYS A 130 -25.37 26.50 -21.87
C LYS A 130 -26.10 26.59 -23.21
N LYS A 131 -25.41 27.02 -24.27
CA LYS A 131 -25.93 27.08 -25.64
C LYS A 131 -25.95 25.71 -26.35
N LYS A 132 -25.51 24.63 -25.67
CA LYS A 132 -25.58 23.22 -26.09
C LYS A 132 -24.87 22.89 -27.41
N GLY A 133 -23.88 23.68 -27.81
CA GLY A 133 -23.10 23.46 -29.04
C GLY A 133 -21.67 23.03 -28.74
N ALA A 134 -21.14 22.08 -29.54
CA ALA A 134 -19.70 21.93 -29.69
C ALA A 134 -19.19 23.17 -30.43
N TYR A 135 -18.23 23.89 -29.86
CA TYR A 135 -17.74 25.15 -30.40
C TYR A 135 -16.21 25.15 -30.47
N ASN A 136 -15.68 25.70 -31.57
CA ASN A 136 -14.26 25.99 -31.72
C ASN A 136 -14.06 27.50 -31.48
N ALA A 137 -13.51 27.87 -30.33
CA ALA A 137 -13.20 29.23 -29.94
C ALA A 137 -11.70 29.49 -30.15
N GLY A 138 -11.33 30.49 -30.94
CA GLY A 138 -9.95 30.98 -30.99
C GLY A 138 -8.89 29.96 -31.42
N GLU A 139 -7.64 30.23 -31.04
CA GLU A 139 -6.46 29.45 -31.46
C GLU A 139 -6.30 28.17 -30.63
N SER A 140 -5.74 27.13 -31.26
CA SER A 140 -5.29 25.90 -30.62
C SER A 140 -3.78 25.71 -30.77
N TYR A 141 -3.20 25.00 -29.82
CA TYR A 141 -1.77 24.79 -29.67
C TYR A 141 -1.46 23.29 -29.62
N ALA A 142 -0.28 22.93 -30.11
CA ALA A 142 0.23 21.57 -30.02
C ALA A 142 0.57 21.21 -28.56
N ILE A 143 0.30 19.96 -28.19
CA ILE A 143 0.67 19.43 -26.88
C ILE A 143 2.17 19.14 -26.86
N LYS A 144 2.91 19.84 -25.99
CA LYS A 144 4.37 19.79 -25.93
C LYS A 144 4.91 18.67 -25.04
N GLU A 145 4.28 18.41 -23.91
CA GLU A 145 4.68 17.31 -23.04
C GLU A 145 4.37 15.94 -23.68
N PRO A 146 5.19 14.91 -23.44
CA PRO A 146 4.92 13.57 -23.98
C PRO A 146 3.70 12.94 -23.28
N ASP A 147 3.08 11.96 -23.94
CA ASP A 147 2.12 11.06 -23.27
C ASP A 147 2.90 10.14 -22.32
N ILE A 148 2.67 10.33 -21.02
CA ILE A 148 3.42 9.59 -19.99
C ILE A 148 3.12 8.10 -20.02
N LEU A 149 1.93 7.66 -20.46
CA LEU A 149 1.64 6.22 -20.62
C LEU A 149 2.47 5.63 -21.75
N SER A 150 2.54 6.31 -22.89
CA SER A 150 3.40 5.88 -24.01
C SER A 150 4.88 5.77 -23.59
N VAL A 151 5.35 6.71 -22.75
CA VAL A 151 6.70 6.70 -22.18
C VAL A 151 6.90 5.51 -21.23
N ILE A 152 5.94 5.24 -20.34
CA ILE A 152 5.98 4.10 -19.42
C ILE A 152 5.97 2.78 -20.19
N GLU A 153 5.10 2.65 -21.19
CA GLU A 153 4.99 1.47 -22.07
C GLU A 153 6.32 1.20 -22.79
N ALA A 154 6.91 2.23 -23.41
CA ALA A 154 8.19 2.10 -24.10
C ALA A 154 9.33 1.71 -23.15
N ARG A 155 9.34 2.24 -21.92
CA ARG A 155 10.33 1.85 -20.91
C ARG A 155 10.11 0.43 -20.43
N ALA A 156 8.87 0.02 -20.20
CA ALA A 156 8.54 -1.31 -19.74
C ALA A 156 8.94 -2.39 -20.76
N GLN A 157 8.82 -2.09 -22.06
CA GLN A 157 9.26 -2.98 -23.15
C GLN A 157 10.79 -3.12 -23.23
N ASN A 158 11.52 -2.03 -22.99
CA ASN A 158 12.98 -1.98 -23.12
C ASN A 158 13.73 -2.29 -21.81
N PHE A 159 13.00 -2.56 -20.72
CA PHE A 159 13.60 -2.80 -19.41
C PHE A 159 13.65 -4.29 -19.08
N GLU A 160 14.84 -4.78 -18.72
CA GLU A 160 15.01 -6.15 -18.25
C GLU A 160 14.45 -6.29 -16.83
N TRP A 161 13.24 -6.85 -16.72
CA TRP A 161 12.56 -7.05 -15.45
C TRP A 161 13.17 -8.17 -14.59
N GLN A 162 13.82 -9.14 -15.23
CA GLN A 162 14.28 -10.35 -14.56
C GLN A 162 15.27 -10.08 -13.40
N PRO A 163 16.31 -9.23 -13.55
CA PRO A 163 17.22 -8.91 -12.45
C PRO A 163 16.58 -8.13 -11.30
N VAL A 164 15.53 -7.33 -11.58
CA VAL A 164 14.79 -6.59 -10.55
C VAL A 164 13.92 -7.54 -9.74
N LEU A 165 13.19 -8.43 -10.42
CA LEU A 165 12.39 -9.47 -9.78
C LEU A 165 13.25 -10.42 -8.95
N ASP A 166 14.41 -10.83 -9.46
CA ASP A 166 15.31 -11.70 -8.73
C ASP A 166 15.89 -11.01 -7.48
N ARG A 167 16.26 -9.72 -7.57
CA ARG A 167 16.65 -8.93 -6.38
C ARG A 167 15.53 -8.84 -5.35
N ALA A 168 14.30 -8.59 -5.79
CA ALA A 168 13.14 -8.51 -4.90
C ALA A 168 12.91 -9.85 -4.18
N ARG A 169 12.95 -10.97 -4.91
CA ARG A 169 12.83 -12.32 -4.34
C ARG A 169 13.93 -12.63 -3.34
N SER A 170 15.19 -12.31 -3.65
CA SER A 170 16.31 -12.54 -2.73
C SER A 170 16.16 -11.71 -1.44
N ARG A 171 15.70 -10.46 -1.53
CA ARG A 171 15.41 -9.64 -0.34
C ARG A 171 14.31 -10.24 0.53
N ILE A 172 13.22 -10.71 -0.09
CA ILE A 172 12.13 -11.37 0.63
C ILE A 172 12.64 -12.65 1.30
N ALA A 173 13.42 -13.47 0.59
CA ALA A 173 13.99 -14.69 1.14
C ALA A 173 14.90 -14.43 2.35
N ALA A 174 15.72 -13.37 2.29
CA ALA A 174 16.54 -12.94 3.43
C ALA A 174 15.68 -12.49 4.63
N ASN A 175 14.66 -11.67 4.39
CA ASN A 175 13.80 -11.12 5.46
C ASN A 175 12.89 -12.17 6.10
N LEU A 176 12.58 -13.25 5.39
CA LEU A 176 11.74 -14.34 5.90
C LEU A 176 12.54 -15.49 6.54
N LYS A 177 13.86 -15.34 6.68
CA LYS A 177 14.68 -16.30 7.41
C LYS A 177 14.53 -16.05 8.93
N PRO A 178 14.38 -17.10 9.76
CA PRO A 178 14.40 -16.94 11.21
C PRO A 178 15.69 -16.28 11.68
N GLY A 179 15.57 -15.29 12.58
CA GLY A 179 16.69 -14.46 13.01
C GLY A 179 17.37 -14.91 14.30
N PHE A 180 16.84 -15.93 14.99
CA PHE A 180 17.36 -16.43 16.26
C PHE A 180 16.94 -17.90 16.49
N ASP A 181 17.58 -18.52 17.47
CA ASP A 181 17.35 -19.91 17.89
C ASP A 181 16.67 -19.97 19.26
N LEU A 182 15.90 -21.03 19.47
CA LEU A 182 15.45 -21.46 20.80
C LEU A 182 15.93 -22.89 21.03
N PRO A 183 16.30 -23.25 22.27
CA PRO A 183 16.72 -24.62 22.57
C PRO A 183 15.56 -25.59 22.33
N THR A 184 15.90 -26.80 21.89
CA THR A 184 14.93 -27.89 21.79
C THR A 184 14.68 -28.48 23.17
N THR A 185 13.42 -28.54 23.60
CA THR A 185 13.04 -29.21 24.86
C THR A 185 13.22 -30.73 24.75
N ASN A 186 13.55 -31.37 25.86
CA ASN A 186 13.71 -32.83 25.96
C ASN A 186 12.65 -33.47 26.89
N ARG A 187 11.65 -32.70 27.31
CA ARG A 187 10.57 -33.14 28.18
C ARG A 187 9.28 -32.40 27.85
N ASP A 188 8.17 -33.08 28.09
CA ASP A 188 6.84 -32.47 28.07
C ASP A 188 6.66 -31.63 29.34
N ILE A 189 6.50 -30.31 29.17
CA ILE A 189 6.41 -29.35 30.28
C ILE A 189 5.30 -28.35 29.96
N THR A 190 4.49 -28.00 30.96
CA THR A 190 3.55 -26.88 30.87
C THR A 190 4.01 -25.76 31.78
N ALA A 191 4.16 -24.56 31.23
CA ALA A 191 4.47 -23.34 31.95
C ALA A 191 3.36 -22.30 31.76
N TYR A 192 3.32 -21.32 32.65
CA TYR A 192 2.39 -20.20 32.57
C TYR A 192 3.16 -18.89 32.55
N PHE A 193 2.85 -18.04 31.60
CA PHE A 193 3.47 -16.73 31.45
C PHE A 193 2.41 -15.64 31.47
N GLU A 194 2.63 -14.58 32.25
CA GLU A 194 1.74 -13.42 32.28
C GLU A 194 2.38 -12.29 31.46
N PRO A 195 1.91 -12.03 30.23
CA PRO A 195 2.50 -11.00 29.40
C PRO A 195 2.13 -9.63 29.94
N THR A 196 3.13 -8.86 30.35
CA THR A 196 2.97 -7.50 30.85
C THR A 196 3.56 -6.47 29.89
N PHE A 197 3.09 -5.24 29.98
CA PHE A 197 3.64 -4.09 29.28
C PHE A 197 3.79 -2.92 30.23
N THR A 198 5.02 -2.40 30.35
CA THR A 198 5.32 -1.18 31.10
C THR A 198 5.45 -0.03 30.11
N ALA A 199 4.62 1.01 30.28
CA ALA A 199 4.67 2.20 29.44
C ALA A 199 6.03 2.89 29.58
N PRO A 200 6.84 3.00 28.51
CA PRO A 200 8.19 3.57 28.61
C PRO A 200 8.19 5.10 28.77
N HIS A 201 7.09 5.76 28.44
CA HIS A 201 6.84 7.19 28.59
C HIS A 201 5.32 7.40 28.72
N ASP A 202 4.89 8.63 28.98
CA ASP A 202 3.48 8.99 28.97
C ASP A 202 2.89 8.76 27.57
N ILE A 203 1.87 7.91 27.47
CA ILE A 203 1.17 7.60 26.23
C ILE A 203 -0.04 8.51 26.14
N THR A 204 -0.07 9.40 25.15
CA THR A 204 -1.21 10.30 24.89
C THR A 204 -1.94 9.90 23.60
N SER A 205 -3.21 10.31 23.50
CA SER A 205 -4.02 10.22 22.29
C SER A 205 -4.80 11.52 22.13
N PRO A 206 -5.13 11.93 20.89
CA PRO A 206 -6.08 13.01 20.67
C PRO A 206 -7.38 12.75 21.43
N GLY A 207 -7.92 13.79 22.07
CA GLY A 207 -9.21 13.72 22.73
C GLY A 207 -10.37 13.57 21.74
N PRO A 208 -11.58 13.26 22.23
CA PRO A 208 -12.79 13.21 21.41
C PRO A 208 -12.92 14.45 20.53
N ASN A 209 -13.26 14.25 19.26
CA ASN A 209 -13.41 15.32 18.25
C ASN A 209 -12.13 16.15 18.00
N GLY A 210 -10.95 15.61 18.32
CA GLY A 210 -9.66 16.31 18.14
C GLY A 210 -9.39 17.39 19.18
N ALA A 211 -10.18 17.45 20.26
CA ALA A 211 -9.99 18.42 21.33
C ALA A 211 -8.94 17.94 22.35
N GLY A 212 -7.75 18.54 22.30
CA GLY A 212 -6.68 18.34 23.28
C GLY A 212 -6.02 16.95 23.24
N GLU A 213 -5.12 16.71 24.19
CA GLU A 213 -4.50 15.40 24.43
C GLU A 213 -5.05 14.75 25.70
N ILE A 214 -5.34 13.46 25.62
CA ILE A 214 -5.70 12.61 26.76
C ILE A 214 -4.55 11.65 27.02
N THR A 215 -4.10 11.59 28.27
CA THR A 215 -3.13 10.58 28.70
C THR A 215 -3.82 9.21 28.87
N LEU A 216 -3.43 8.24 28.06
CA LEU A 216 -3.88 6.85 28.12
C LEU A 216 -3.11 6.03 29.17
N ALA A 217 -1.82 6.30 29.34
CA ALA A 217 -0.96 5.64 30.32
C ALA A 217 0.16 6.58 30.77
N ARG A 218 0.55 6.50 32.05
CA ARG A 218 1.72 7.22 32.55
C ARG A 218 2.99 6.39 32.39
N ALA A 219 4.14 7.05 32.21
CA ALA A 219 5.44 6.40 32.22
C ALA A 219 5.61 5.52 33.47
N GLY A 220 6.11 4.30 33.29
CA GLY A 220 6.30 3.32 34.35
C GLY A 220 5.04 2.53 34.74
N GLN A 221 3.85 2.91 34.25
CA GLN A 221 2.64 2.15 34.50
C GLN A 221 2.72 0.79 33.81
N THR A 222 2.45 -0.29 34.55
CA THR A 222 2.50 -1.66 34.05
C THR A 222 1.10 -2.26 33.94
N PHE A 223 0.81 -2.88 32.82
CA PHE A 223 -0.49 -3.48 32.49
C PHE A 223 -0.32 -4.95 32.16
N ARG A 224 -1.30 -5.77 32.52
CA ARG A 224 -1.40 -7.16 32.03
C ARG A 224 -2.05 -7.13 30.66
N LEU A 225 -1.31 -7.54 29.64
CA LEU A 225 -1.74 -7.37 28.25
C LEU A 225 -3.08 -8.07 27.98
N LEU A 226 -3.26 -9.28 28.53
CA LEU A 226 -4.44 -10.10 28.27
C LEU A 226 -5.73 -9.63 28.98
N GLU A 227 -5.67 -8.55 29.77
CA GLU A 227 -6.88 -7.85 30.24
C GLU A 227 -7.48 -6.93 29.16
N TYR A 228 -6.64 -6.46 28.23
CA TYR A 228 -7.01 -5.47 27.22
C TYR A 228 -6.95 -6.04 25.79
N THR A 229 -6.29 -7.18 25.59
CA THR A 229 -6.22 -7.90 24.31
C THR A 229 -6.44 -9.40 24.49
N ARG A 230 -6.63 -10.12 23.38
CA ARG A 230 -6.81 -11.58 23.38
C ARG A 230 -6.00 -12.22 22.27
N LEU A 231 -5.49 -13.42 22.55
CA LEU A 231 -4.91 -14.30 21.56
C LEU A 231 -6.04 -14.93 20.73
N GLN A 232 -6.10 -14.62 19.44
CA GLN A 232 -7.24 -15.02 18.58
C GLN A 232 -7.24 -16.52 18.28
N VAL A 233 -6.05 -17.11 18.09
CA VAL A 233 -5.85 -18.54 17.79
C VAL A 233 -4.62 -19.05 18.54
N PRO A 234 -4.52 -20.36 18.80
CA PRO A 234 -3.30 -20.94 19.34
C PRO A 234 -2.10 -20.63 18.44
N VAL A 235 -0.92 -20.47 19.05
CA VAL A 235 0.33 -20.24 18.31
C VAL A 235 1.23 -21.46 18.49
N ILE A 236 1.73 -21.99 17.38
CA ILE A 236 2.65 -23.12 17.37
C ILE A 236 4.01 -22.62 16.91
N VAL A 237 5.05 -22.89 17.70
CA VAL A 237 6.42 -22.47 17.43
C VAL A 237 7.32 -23.68 17.41
N PHE A 238 8.14 -23.80 16.36
CA PHE A 238 9.00 -24.97 16.16
C PHE A 238 10.29 -24.58 15.42
N ASP A 239 11.32 -25.39 15.58
CA ASP A 239 12.56 -25.28 14.80
C ASP A 239 12.34 -25.84 13.39
N ALA A 240 12.54 -25.00 12.38
CA ALA A 240 12.40 -25.40 10.98
C ALA A 240 13.50 -26.37 10.49
N SER A 241 14.61 -26.48 11.22
CA SER A 241 15.70 -27.42 10.92
C SER A 241 15.48 -28.82 11.51
N ASP A 242 14.58 -28.96 12.50
CA ASP A 242 14.28 -30.24 13.14
C ASP A 242 13.04 -30.92 12.55
N GLU A 243 13.26 -31.89 11.65
CA GLU A 243 12.19 -32.67 11.03
C GLU A 243 11.32 -33.44 12.04
N ARG A 244 11.81 -33.73 13.26
CA ARG A 244 10.98 -34.34 14.31
C ARG A 244 9.90 -33.36 14.79
N GLN A 245 10.26 -32.10 14.98
CA GLN A 245 9.31 -31.06 15.35
C GLN A 245 8.30 -30.80 14.23
N ILE A 246 8.74 -30.79 12.97
CA ILE A 246 7.83 -30.63 11.82
C ILE A 246 6.77 -31.74 11.80
N ARG A 247 7.14 -33.00 12.11
CA ARG A 247 6.18 -34.11 12.22
C ARG A 247 5.19 -33.93 13.37
N LEU A 248 5.64 -33.43 14.52
CA LEU A 248 4.75 -33.07 15.63
C LEU A 248 3.73 -32.01 15.22
N VAL A 249 4.19 -30.94 14.57
CA VAL A 249 3.28 -29.88 14.08
C VAL A 249 2.26 -30.44 13.10
N GLN A 250 2.67 -31.33 12.17
CA GLN A 250 1.73 -32.00 11.27
C GLN A 250 0.68 -32.83 12.00
N SER A 251 1.03 -33.51 13.09
CA SER A 251 0.07 -34.28 13.88
C SER A 251 -0.88 -33.37 14.66
N TRP A 252 -0.39 -32.25 15.21
CA TRP A 252 -1.21 -31.25 15.89
C TRP A 252 -2.22 -30.60 14.95
N LEU A 253 -1.81 -30.24 13.73
CA LEU A 253 -2.70 -29.63 12.73
C LEU A 253 -3.87 -30.53 12.29
N ARG A 254 -3.82 -31.84 12.57
CA ARG A 254 -4.96 -32.76 12.34
C ARG A 254 -6.03 -32.66 13.43
N LYS A 255 -5.70 -32.08 14.59
CA LYS A 255 -6.64 -31.88 15.69
C LYS A 255 -7.48 -30.63 15.42
N PRO A 256 -8.82 -30.67 15.56
CA PRO A 256 -9.68 -29.52 15.32
C PRO A 256 -9.30 -28.27 16.11
N GLU A 257 -8.83 -28.45 17.35
CA GLU A 257 -8.40 -27.37 18.25
C GLU A 257 -7.21 -26.56 17.73
N PHE A 258 -6.37 -27.13 16.85
CA PHE A 258 -5.19 -26.48 16.27
C PHE A 258 -5.32 -26.25 14.76
N ALA A 259 -6.47 -26.56 14.17
CA ALA A 259 -6.69 -26.43 12.73
C ALA A 259 -6.54 -24.99 12.22
N SER A 260 -6.79 -23.99 13.09
CA SER A 260 -6.62 -22.55 12.83
C SER A 260 -5.35 -21.96 13.44
N ALA A 261 -4.49 -22.74 14.09
CA ALA A 261 -3.33 -22.22 14.80
C ALA A 261 -2.34 -21.50 13.88
N ASP A 262 -1.75 -20.40 14.35
CA ASP A 262 -0.70 -19.68 13.63
C ASP A 262 0.64 -20.40 13.81
N LEU A 263 1.43 -20.48 12.74
CA LEU A 263 2.67 -21.26 12.70
C LEU A 263 3.88 -20.34 12.58
N PHE A 264 4.79 -20.45 13.55
CA PHE A 264 6.04 -19.71 13.56
C PHE A 264 7.25 -20.64 13.61
N ILE A 265 8.32 -20.21 12.96
CA ILE A 265 9.57 -20.95 12.93
C ILE A 265 10.74 -20.17 13.54
N VAL A 266 11.57 -20.89 14.29
CA VAL A 266 12.92 -20.49 14.71
C VAL A 266 13.96 -21.34 13.96
N GLY A 267 15.25 -21.07 14.15
CA GLY A 267 16.33 -21.84 13.52
C GLY A 267 17.14 -20.99 12.54
N THR A 268 18.23 -20.40 13.00
CA THR A 268 19.17 -19.62 12.17
C THR A 268 19.91 -20.50 11.16
N ASP A 269 20.14 -21.76 11.52
CA ASP A 269 20.82 -22.78 10.70
C ASP A 269 19.92 -23.41 9.64
N VAL A 270 18.68 -22.96 9.52
CA VAL A 270 17.74 -23.52 8.55
C VAL A 270 18.31 -23.42 7.13
N GLN A 271 18.49 -24.58 6.51
CA GLN A 271 19.06 -24.70 5.18
C GLN A 271 18.01 -24.33 4.14
N VAL A 272 18.27 -23.28 3.38
CA VAL A 272 17.39 -22.86 2.29
C VAL A 272 17.79 -23.65 1.04
N LYS A 273 16.91 -24.55 0.58
CA LYS A 273 17.17 -25.41 -0.58
C LYS A 273 17.30 -24.63 -1.89
N SER A 274 16.73 -23.43 -1.95
CA SER A 274 16.81 -22.53 -3.10
C SER A 274 16.95 -21.08 -2.65
N PRO A 275 17.97 -20.33 -3.11
CA PRO A 275 18.14 -18.90 -2.78
C PRO A 275 16.93 -18.02 -3.13
N ARG A 276 16.00 -18.55 -3.94
CA ARG A 276 14.80 -17.87 -4.43
C ARG A 276 13.53 -18.24 -3.68
N MET A 277 13.55 -19.28 -2.85
CA MET A 277 12.38 -19.76 -2.11
C MET A 277 12.65 -19.70 -0.61
N PRO A 278 11.97 -18.83 0.15
CA PRO A 278 12.11 -18.79 1.60
C PRO A 278 11.68 -20.12 2.21
N VAL A 279 12.33 -20.55 3.30
CA VAL A 279 11.95 -21.79 4.01
C VAL A 279 10.51 -21.77 4.51
N THR A 280 10.00 -20.59 4.88
CA THR A 280 8.59 -20.38 5.24
C THR A 280 7.65 -20.78 4.11
N SER A 281 7.98 -20.45 2.85
CA SER A 281 7.16 -20.83 1.69
C SER A 281 7.16 -22.34 1.45
N GLU A 282 8.29 -23.02 1.67
CA GLU A 282 8.37 -24.48 1.58
C GLU A 282 7.55 -25.16 2.66
N LEU A 283 7.69 -24.72 3.91
CA LEU A 283 6.93 -25.23 5.03
C LEU A 283 5.45 -24.92 4.90
N SER A 284 5.08 -23.73 4.39
CA SER A 284 3.68 -23.39 4.16
C SER A 284 3.02 -24.35 3.17
N ARG A 285 3.74 -24.74 2.11
CA ARG A 285 3.26 -25.75 1.17
C ARG A 285 3.16 -27.14 1.81
N LYS A 286 4.17 -27.55 2.61
CA LYS A 286 4.21 -28.85 3.29
C LYS A 286 3.11 -28.99 4.35
N LEU A 287 2.84 -27.93 5.11
CA LEU A 287 1.87 -27.89 6.21
C LEU A 287 0.48 -27.42 5.76
N LYS A 288 0.34 -26.95 4.51
CA LYS A 288 -0.89 -26.36 3.95
C LYS A 288 -1.45 -25.21 4.79
N ARG A 289 -0.56 -24.43 5.42
CA ARG A 289 -0.89 -23.29 6.30
C ARG A 289 0.18 -22.20 6.14
N PRO A 290 -0.15 -20.91 6.31
CA PRO A 290 0.87 -19.86 6.40
C PRO A 290 1.86 -20.16 7.53
N VAL A 291 3.15 -19.96 7.26
CA VAL A 291 4.24 -20.13 8.22
C VAL A 291 5.07 -18.86 8.20
N PHE A 292 5.41 -18.34 9.37
CA PHE A 292 6.10 -17.07 9.53
C PHE A 292 7.40 -17.25 10.31
N PRO A 293 8.44 -16.45 10.06
CA PRO A 293 9.59 -16.43 10.97
C PRO A 293 9.15 -15.85 12.32
N MET A 294 9.55 -16.48 13.41
CA MET A 294 9.40 -15.89 14.73
C MET A 294 10.32 -14.67 14.83
N MET A 295 9.81 -13.56 15.35
CA MET A 295 10.62 -12.40 15.71
C MET A 295 11.02 -12.52 17.18
N GLN A 296 12.28 -12.22 17.52
CA GLN A 296 12.79 -12.37 18.89
C GLN A 296 11.92 -11.64 19.93
N ARG A 297 11.56 -10.37 19.65
CA ARG A 297 10.66 -9.58 20.53
C ARG A 297 9.27 -10.21 20.70
N LEU A 298 8.77 -10.92 19.70
CA LEU A 298 7.48 -11.60 19.80
C LEU A 298 7.62 -12.86 20.66
N SER A 299 8.73 -13.60 20.51
CA SER A 299 9.09 -14.73 21.38
C SER A 299 9.16 -14.33 22.85
N GLU A 300 9.83 -13.20 23.14
CA GLU A 300 9.91 -12.62 24.49
C GLU A 300 8.53 -12.25 25.04
N ARG A 301 7.65 -11.68 24.21
CA ARG A 301 6.27 -11.33 24.60
C ARG A 301 5.37 -12.54 24.82
N PHE A 302 5.68 -13.68 24.23
CA PHE A 302 5.02 -14.95 24.53
C PHE A 302 5.64 -15.66 25.74
N GLY A 303 6.82 -15.25 26.20
CA GLY A 303 7.57 -15.93 27.26
C GLY A 303 8.11 -17.30 26.83
N LEU A 304 8.42 -17.45 25.53
CA LEU A 304 8.95 -18.70 24.98
C LEU A 304 10.41 -18.90 25.35
N GLU A 305 10.71 -20.05 25.95
CA GLU A 305 12.07 -20.43 26.37
C GLU A 305 12.64 -21.60 25.55
N ALA A 306 11.79 -22.41 24.92
CA ALA A 306 12.19 -23.59 24.17
C ALA A 306 11.20 -23.91 23.03
N VAL A 307 11.56 -24.86 22.17
CA VAL A 307 10.71 -25.40 21.09
C VAL A 307 10.78 -26.93 21.05
N PRO A 308 9.81 -27.64 20.46
CA PRO A 308 8.55 -27.12 19.93
C PRO A 308 7.58 -26.76 21.06
N ALA A 309 6.75 -25.74 20.83
CA ALA A 309 5.82 -25.20 21.81
C ALA A 309 4.45 -24.88 21.20
N ILE A 310 3.40 -25.05 22.00
CA ILE A 310 2.06 -24.53 21.74
C ILE A 310 1.75 -23.47 22.80
N VAL A 311 1.37 -22.27 22.35
CA VAL A 311 0.95 -21.14 23.17
C VAL A 311 -0.56 -20.98 23.05
N GLU A 312 -1.24 -21.01 24.19
CA GLU A 312 -2.69 -20.84 24.30
C GLU A 312 -2.99 -19.79 25.36
N GLN A 313 -4.10 -19.05 25.23
CA GLN A 313 -4.55 -18.14 26.29
C GLN A 313 -5.38 -18.90 27.32
N GLU A 314 -5.05 -18.74 28.60
CA GLU A 314 -5.82 -19.25 29.74
C GLU A 314 -6.09 -18.09 30.71
N GLY A 315 -7.27 -17.46 30.56
CA GLY A 315 -7.62 -16.25 31.30
C GLY A 315 -6.69 -15.09 30.93
N VAL A 316 -6.00 -14.54 31.93
CA VAL A 316 -5.04 -13.43 31.78
C VAL A 316 -3.59 -13.89 31.58
N ARG A 317 -3.37 -15.21 31.44
CA ARG A 317 -2.04 -15.82 31.25
C ARG A 317 -1.98 -16.56 29.92
N LEU A 318 -0.78 -16.79 29.44
CA LEU A 318 -0.47 -17.73 28.38
C LEU A 318 -0.08 -19.07 29.00
N ARG A 319 -0.72 -20.15 28.55
CA ARG A 319 -0.31 -21.52 28.81
C ARG A 319 0.66 -21.93 27.70
N LEU A 320 1.89 -22.23 28.08
CA LEU A 320 2.98 -22.64 27.22
C LEU A 320 3.20 -24.14 27.39
N ARG A 321 2.92 -24.92 26.36
CA ARG A 321 3.11 -26.38 26.37
C ARG A 321 4.29 -26.74 25.48
N TYR A 322 5.34 -27.25 26.10
CA TYR A 322 6.55 -27.75 25.45
C TYR A 322 6.45 -29.27 25.31
N PHE A 323 6.98 -29.82 24.23
CA PHE A 323 6.86 -31.25 23.91
C PHE A 323 8.20 -31.83 23.49
N ASP A 324 8.60 -32.97 24.06
CA ASP A 324 9.78 -33.69 23.62
C ASP A 324 9.59 -34.21 22.19
N PRO A 325 10.38 -33.78 21.20
CA PRO A 325 10.28 -34.29 19.84
C PRO A 325 10.74 -35.75 19.68
N GLN A 326 11.31 -36.38 20.71
CA GLN A 326 11.77 -37.77 20.67
C GLN A 326 10.71 -38.80 21.05
N THR A 327 9.67 -38.43 21.80
CA THR A 327 8.68 -39.36 22.36
C THR A 327 7.66 -39.86 21.34
N ASN A 328 7.44 -39.12 20.24
CA ASN A 328 6.55 -39.54 19.15
C ASN A 328 7.32 -40.28 18.04
N LYS A 329 7.73 -41.52 18.34
CA LYS A 329 8.08 -42.54 17.34
C LYS A 329 6.87 -43.43 17.07
N GLU A 330 5.83 -42.89 16.44
CA GLU A 330 4.75 -43.69 15.86
C GLU A 330 4.51 -43.33 14.40
#